data_AF-A0A2Z6RJ41-F1
#
_entry.id   AF-A0A2Z6RJ41-F1
#
_cell.length_a   1.000
_cell.length_b   1.000
_cell.length_c   1.000
_cell.angle_alpha   90.00
_cell.angle_beta   90.00
_cell.angle_gamma   90.00
#
_symmetry.space_group_name_H-M   'P 1'
#
loop_
_entity.id
_entity.type
_entity.pdbx_description
1 polymer ?
#
loop_
_entity_poly.entity_id
_entity_poly.type
_entity_poly.pdbx_seq_one_letter_code
_entity_poly.pdbx_strand_id
1 'polypeptide(L)'
;MATSTSPKSPTSDSQEQSTSFASTSVHVTPHITLTLPRKGRAKQLLKDFYGLPDGKKADPLDIDFSAFDVNKYVNNMLVDKHLSELMQRDNDLSTEIRQLDGDMKTLVYENYNKFISATDTIRK
;
A
#
# COMPACT_ATOMS: atom_id res chain seq x y z
N MET A 1 52.36 -10.42 -29.30
CA MET A 1 51.75 -11.33 -30.31
C MET A 1 50.88 -12.31 -29.54
N ALA A 2 49.60 -12.58 -29.79
CA ALA A 2 48.67 -12.30 -30.88
C ALA A 2 47.22 -12.36 -30.29
N THR A 3 46.37 -11.35 -30.51
CA THR A 3 45.19 -11.28 -31.40
C THR A 3 43.86 -11.83 -30.86
N SER A 4 42.83 -10.97 -31.00
CA SER A 4 41.37 -11.14 -30.82
C SER A 4 40.77 -12.31 -31.60
N THR A 5 39.50 -12.69 -31.31
CA THR A 5 38.35 -12.68 -32.27
C THR A 5 37.05 -13.17 -31.58
N SER A 6 35.96 -12.41 -31.72
CA SER A 6 34.57 -12.73 -31.31
C SER A 6 33.88 -13.75 -32.25
N PRO A 7 32.76 -14.39 -31.88
CA PRO A 7 31.85 -14.97 -32.85
C PRO A 7 30.57 -14.13 -33.04
N LYS A 8 30.25 -13.94 -34.31
CA LYS A 8 29.13 -13.21 -34.92
C LYS A 8 27.95 -14.16 -35.17
N SER A 9 26.75 -13.62 -35.08
CA SER A 9 25.46 -14.25 -35.40
C SER A 9 25.31 -14.63 -36.88
N PRO A 10 24.46 -15.62 -37.22
CA PRO A 10 23.93 -15.79 -38.57
C PRO A 10 22.51 -15.23 -38.70
N THR A 11 22.34 -14.43 -39.75
CA THR A 11 21.08 -13.90 -40.29
C THR A 11 20.43 -14.95 -41.22
N SER A 12 19.11 -15.07 -41.20
CA SER A 12 18.33 -15.45 -42.38
C SER A 12 16.99 -14.74 -42.37
N ASP A 13 16.75 -14.13 -43.52
CA ASP A 13 15.67 -13.24 -43.92
C ASP A 13 14.68 -14.04 -44.77
N SER A 14 13.36 -13.87 -44.59
CA SER A 14 12.36 -13.84 -45.68
C SER A 14 10.91 -13.89 -45.20
N GLN A 15 10.17 -12.92 -45.74
CA GLN A 15 8.76 -12.92 -46.18
C GLN A 15 7.63 -12.52 -45.21
N GLU A 16 7.15 -11.31 -45.47
CA GLU A 16 5.86 -10.75 -45.09
C GLU A 16 4.68 -11.59 -45.60
N GLN A 17 3.63 -11.70 -44.79
CA GLN A 17 2.26 -11.82 -45.28
C GLN A 17 1.31 -11.12 -44.31
N SER A 18 0.59 -10.14 -44.86
CA SER A 18 -0.40 -9.29 -44.20
C SER A 18 -1.59 -10.09 -43.70
N THR A 19 -2.04 -9.86 -42.46
CA THR A 19 -3.48 -9.86 -42.16
C THR A 19 -3.81 -8.72 -41.21
N SER A 20 -4.70 -7.87 -41.70
CA SER A 20 -5.31 -6.76 -41.00
C SER A 20 -6.23 -7.26 -39.89
N PHE A 21 -5.95 -6.86 -38.65
CA PHE A 21 -6.95 -6.80 -37.60
C PHE A 21 -6.83 -5.44 -36.95
N ALA A 22 -7.69 -4.52 -37.36
CA ALA A 22 -7.94 -3.29 -36.63
C ALA A 22 -8.61 -3.67 -35.30
N SER A 23 -7.80 -3.87 -34.27
CA SER A 23 -8.27 -3.88 -32.90
C SER A 23 -8.06 -2.48 -32.35
N THR A 24 -9.12 -1.66 -32.39
CA THR A 24 -9.22 -0.43 -31.62
C THR A 24 -9.20 -0.81 -30.14
N SER A 25 -8.01 -1.06 -29.61
CA SER A 25 -7.79 -1.19 -28.18
C SER A 25 -7.90 0.22 -27.62
N VAL A 26 -9.08 0.53 -27.10
CA VAL A 26 -9.30 1.72 -26.30
C VAL A 26 -8.41 1.56 -25.08
N HIS A 27 -7.18 2.06 -25.18
CA HIS A 27 -6.33 2.22 -24.02
C HIS A 27 -7.02 3.24 -23.12
N VAL A 28 -7.73 2.74 -22.11
CA VAL A 28 -8.21 3.56 -21.00
C VAL A 28 -6.96 3.91 -20.20
N THR A 29 -6.27 4.97 -20.64
CA THR A 29 -5.43 5.73 -19.74
C THR A 29 -6.33 6.16 -18.58
N PRO A 30 -5.98 5.89 -17.31
CA PRO A 30 -6.68 6.47 -16.17
C PRO A 30 -6.37 7.98 -16.20
N HIS A 31 -7.13 8.71 -17.00
CA HIS A 31 -7.18 10.15 -16.98
C HIS A 31 -7.84 10.53 -15.65
N ILE A 32 -7.03 11.04 -14.73
CA ILE A 32 -7.51 11.67 -13.50
C ILE A 32 -8.32 12.88 -13.96
N THR A 33 -9.62 12.69 -14.17
CA THR A 33 -10.53 13.79 -14.47
C THR A 33 -10.65 14.58 -13.18
N LEU A 34 -9.96 15.72 -13.13
CA LEU A 34 -9.96 16.65 -12.00
C LEU A 34 -11.32 17.37 -11.93
N THR A 35 -12.38 16.62 -11.62
CA THR A 35 -13.68 17.22 -11.30
C THR A 35 -13.56 17.87 -9.93
N LEU A 36 -13.73 19.19 -9.88
CA LEU A 36 -13.55 19.95 -8.65
C LEU A 36 -14.59 19.49 -7.61
N PRO A 37 -14.18 18.96 -6.46
CA PRO A 37 -15.11 18.48 -5.44
C PRO A 37 -15.94 19.64 -4.89
N ARG A 38 -17.25 19.42 -4.76
CA ARG A 38 -18.19 20.36 -4.14
C ARG A 38 -17.64 20.84 -2.78
N LYS A 39 -17.65 22.16 -2.56
CA LYS A 39 -17.10 22.85 -1.36
C LYS A 39 -17.49 22.09 -0.08
N GLY A 40 -16.50 21.54 0.62
CA GLY A 40 -16.66 20.67 1.80
C GLY A 40 -16.17 19.23 1.59
N ARG A 41 -16.39 18.64 0.40
CA ARG A 41 -15.96 17.26 0.10
C ARG A 41 -14.44 17.12 0.03
N ALA A 42 -13.72 18.12 -0.50
CA ALA A 42 -12.25 18.14 -0.48
C ALA A 42 -11.68 18.09 0.94
N LYS A 43 -12.28 18.86 1.85
CA LYS A 43 -11.85 18.89 3.25
C LYS A 43 -12.07 17.54 3.92
N GLN A 44 -13.20 16.89 3.65
CA GLN A 44 -13.47 15.56 4.19
C GLN A 44 -12.50 14.51 3.63
N LEU A 45 -12.32 14.46 2.31
CA LEU A 45 -11.35 13.57 1.67
C LEU A 45 -9.94 13.75 2.23
N LEU A 46 -9.53 15.00 2.48
CA LEU A 46 -8.22 15.29 3.07
C LEU A 46 -8.13 14.84 4.53
N LYS A 47 -9.20 15.01 5.31
CA LYS A 47 -9.25 14.48 6.68
C LYS A 47 -9.13 12.96 6.69
N ASP A 48 -9.89 12.29 5.83
CA ASP A 48 -9.90 10.83 5.71
C ASP A 48 -8.50 10.32 5.30
N PHE A 49 -7.85 11.00 4.35
CA PHE A 49 -6.51 10.64 3.87
C PHE A 49 -5.42 10.76 4.95
N TYR A 50 -5.49 11.77 5.81
CA TYR A 50 -4.51 11.97 6.89
C TYR A 50 -4.96 11.38 8.23
N GLY A 51 -6.09 10.66 8.28
CA GLY A 51 -6.61 10.07 9.50
C GLY A 51 -6.91 11.10 10.60
N LEU A 52 -7.32 12.32 10.26
CA LEU A 52 -7.65 13.33 11.27
C LEU A 52 -8.91 12.88 12.04
N PRO A 53 -8.92 12.99 13.38
CA PRO A 53 -10.02 12.50 14.19
C PRO A 53 -11.35 13.18 13.80
N ASP A 54 -12.41 12.37 13.69
CA ASP A 54 -13.74 12.83 13.27
C ASP A 54 -14.61 13.39 14.42
N GLY A 55 -13.99 13.83 15.52
CA GLY A 55 -14.74 14.17 16.73
C GLY A 55 -15.53 12.98 17.28
N LYS A 56 -15.15 11.74 16.91
CA LYS A 56 -15.68 10.52 17.52
C LYS A 56 -15.44 10.60 19.02
N LYS A 57 -16.46 10.25 19.79
CA LYS A 57 -16.37 10.27 21.26
C LYS A 57 -15.26 9.33 21.67
N ALA A 58 -14.48 9.75 22.66
CA ALA A 58 -13.48 8.92 23.30
C ALA A 58 -14.10 7.61 23.79
N ASP A 59 -13.72 6.48 23.18
CA ASP A 59 -14.11 5.15 23.62
C ASP A 59 -12.96 4.55 24.44
N PRO A 60 -13.14 4.31 25.76
CA PRO A 60 -12.12 3.70 26.60
C PRO A 60 -11.87 2.21 26.31
N LEU A 61 -12.73 1.54 25.54
CA LEU A 61 -12.59 0.12 25.21
C LEU A 61 -11.96 -0.11 23.83
N ASP A 62 -11.76 0.95 23.04
CA ASP A 62 -11.15 0.87 21.71
C ASP A 62 -9.62 1.00 21.81
N ILE A 63 -8.91 -0.04 21.38
CA ILE A 63 -7.43 -0.13 21.46
C ILE A 63 -6.73 0.88 20.55
N ASP A 64 -7.38 1.32 19.48
CA ASP A 64 -6.83 2.26 18.51
C ASP A 64 -7.04 3.72 18.92
N PHE A 65 -7.82 3.96 19.99
CA PHE A 65 -8.20 5.31 20.39
C PHE A 65 -7.28 5.86 21.49
N SER A 66 -6.99 7.16 21.43
CA SER A 66 -6.12 7.82 22.43
C SER A 66 -6.66 7.79 23.87
N ALA A 67 -7.94 7.48 24.06
CA ALA A 67 -8.60 7.42 25.36
C ALA A 67 -8.70 5.99 25.91
N PHE A 68 -8.04 5.03 25.28
CA PHE A 68 -8.02 3.62 25.66
C PHE A 68 -7.61 3.43 27.13
N ASP A 69 -8.41 2.68 27.88
CA ASP A 69 -8.13 2.28 29.25
C ASP A 69 -7.92 0.76 29.31
N VAL A 70 -6.64 0.38 29.41
CA VAL A 70 -6.19 -1.02 29.46
C VAL A 70 -6.91 -1.80 30.56
N ASN A 71 -7.06 -1.21 31.75
CA ASN A 71 -7.66 -1.92 32.88
C ASN A 71 -9.13 -2.21 32.61
N LYS A 72 -9.87 -1.24 32.08
CA LYS A 72 -11.30 -1.45 31.75
C LYS A 72 -11.49 -2.48 30.64
N TYR A 73 -10.69 -2.40 29.59
CA TYR A 73 -10.73 -3.36 28.48
C TYR A 73 -10.44 -4.79 28.94
N VAL A 74 -9.36 -4.99 29.71
CA VAL A 74 -9.00 -6.32 30.22
C VAL A 74 -10.03 -6.85 31.20
N ASN A 75 -10.51 -6.04 32.14
CA ASN A 75 -11.55 -6.47 33.09
C ASN A 75 -12.84 -6.88 32.37
N ASN A 76 -13.29 -6.09 31.37
CA ASN A 76 -14.45 -6.46 30.56
C ASN A 76 -14.21 -7.78 29.81
N MET A 77 -13.03 -7.94 29.20
CA MET A 77 -12.69 -9.15 28.46
C MET A 77 -12.63 -10.41 29.35
N LEU A 78 -12.18 -10.28 30.60
CA LEU A 78 -12.15 -11.38 31.57
C LEU A 78 -13.55 -11.78 32.08
N VAL A 79 -14.50 -10.85 32.11
CA VAL A 79 -15.88 -11.12 32.52
C VAL A 79 -16.69 -11.70 31.36
N ASP A 80 -16.48 -11.19 30.15
CA ASP A 80 -17.36 -11.46 29.00
C ASP A 80 -16.89 -12.65 28.15
N LYS A 81 -15.59 -13.01 28.18
CA LYS A 81 -15.02 -14.05 27.31
C LYS A 81 -14.58 -15.30 28.04
N HIS A 82 -14.66 -16.43 27.34
CA HIS A 82 -14.12 -17.70 27.83
C HIS A 82 -12.60 -17.80 27.57
N LEU A 83 -11.92 -18.65 28.34
CA LEU A 83 -10.45 -18.82 28.26
C LEU A 83 -9.95 -19.08 26.83
N SER A 84 -10.67 -19.90 26.04
CA SER A 84 -10.30 -20.18 24.65
C SER A 84 -10.29 -18.93 23.78
N GLU A 85 -11.27 -18.04 23.96
CA GLU A 85 -11.37 -16.79 23.21
C GLU A 85 -10.30 -15.79 23.66
N LEU A 86 -9.94 -15.83 24.95
CA LEU A 86 -8.87 -15.02 25.50
C LEU A 86 -7.50 -15.44 24.92
N MET A 87 -7.24 -16.76 24.85
CA MET A 87 -6.06 -17.30 24.19
C MET A 87 -6.03 -16.99 22.70
N GLN A 88 -7.17 -17.07 22.01
CA GLN A 88 -7.24 -16.69 20.60
C GLN A 88 -6.89 -15.20 20.44
N ARG A 89 -7.47 -14.33 21.27
CA ARG A 89 -7.22 -12.88 21.21
C ARG A 89 -5.75 -12.53 21.45
N ASP A 90 -5.08 -13.24 22.36
CA ASP A 90 -3.64 -13.08 22.61
C ASP A 90 -2.78 -13.46 21.39
N ASN A 91 -3.12 -14.58 20.73
CA ASN A 91 -2.47 -14.97 19.49
C ASN A 91 -2.71 -13.95 18.37
N ASP A 92 -3.95 -13.47 18.23
CA ASP A 92 -4.30 -12.44 17.24
C ASP A 92 -3.49 -11.16 17.47
N LEU A 93 -3.39 -10.68 18.73
CA LEU A 93 -2.54 -9.53 19.10
C LEU A 93 -1.08 -9.77 18.72
N SER A 94 -0.56 -10.95 19.01
CA SER A 94 0.82 -11.31 18.69
C SER A 94 1.08 -11.31 17.19
N THR A 95 0.11 -11.73 16.37
CA THR A 95 0.18 -11.65 14.91
C THR A 95 0.08 -10.21 14.42
N GLU A 96 -0.86 -9.44 14.95
CA GLU A 96 -1.08 -8.03 14.60
C GLU A 96 0.16 -7.18 14.86
N ILE A 97 0.82 -7.35 16.01
CA ILE A 97 2.08 -6.66 16.33
C ILE A 97 3.15 -6.94 15.27
N ARG A 98 3.31 -8.19 14.84
CA ARG A 98 4.31 -8.58 13.82
C ARG A 98 3.94 -8.00 12.45
N GLN A 99 2.66 -7.99 12.11
CA GLN A 99 2.18 -7.43 10.86
C GLN A 99 2.41 -5.92 10.82
N LEU A 100 2.04 -5.18 11.87
CA LEU A 100 2.25 -3.74 11.97
C LEU A 100 3.74 -3.35 11.85
N ASP A 101 4.64 -4.13 12.45
CA ASP A 101 6.08 -3.95 12.29
C ASP A 101 6.54 -4.19 10.84
N GLY A 102 6.01 -5.23 10.18
CA GLY A 102 6.25 -5.50 8.76
C GLY A 102 5.74 -4.39 7.84
N ASP A 103 4.55 -3.86 8.11
CA ASP A 103 3.93 -2.77 7.36
C ASP A 103 4.73 -1.48 7.53
N MET A 104 5.17 -1.18 8.76
CA MET A 104 6.05 -0.04 9.04
C MET A 104 7.34 -0.12 8.24
N LYS A 105 8.00 -1.29 8.21
CA LYS A 105 9.22 -1.51 7.42
C LYS A 105 8.97 -1.33 5.93
N THR A 106 7.86 -1.87 5.44
CA THR A 106 7.45 -1.76 4.03
C THR A 106 7.22 -0.30 3.63
N LEU A 107 6.50 0.46 4.45
CA LEU A 107 6.24 1.88 4.21
C LEU A 107 7.54 2.68 4.11
N VAL A 108 8.44 2.47 5.07
CA VAL A 108 9.75 3.13 5.10
C VAL A 108 10.56 2.77 3.86
N TYR A 109 10.61 1.48 3.50
CA TYR A 109 11.29 1.01 2.30
C TYR A 109 10.74 1.66 1.03
N GLU A 110 9.41 1.64 0.83
CA GLU A 110 8.78 2.26 -0.33
C GLU A 110 9.05 3.76 -0.41
N ASN A 111 9.00 4.46 0.72
CA ASN A 111 9.24 5.90 0.76
C ASN A 111 10.69 6.23 0.36
N TYR A 112 11.67 5.51 0.92
CA TYR A 112 13.07 5.67 0.56
C TYR A 112 13.36 5.30 -0.90
N ASN A 113 12.77 4.22 -1.42
CA ASN A 113 12.93 3.84 -2.82
C ASN A 113 12.40 4.91 -3.77
N LYS A 114 11.21 5.48 -3.46
CA LYS A 114 10.63 6.57 -4.25
C LYS A 114 11.56 7.79 -4.25
N PHE A 115 12.14 8.14 -3.09
CA PHE A 115 13.09 9.26 -2.99
C PHE A 115 14.37 9.04 -3.80
N ILE A 116 14.98 7.85 -3.69
CA ILE A 116 16.19 7.49 -4.44
C ILE A 116 15.91 7.51 -5.94
N SER A 117 14.83 6.87 -6.38
CA SER A 117 14.41 6.85 -7.78
C SER A 117 14.15 8.25 -8.35
N ALA A 118 13.50 9.13 -7.58
CA ALA A 118 13.29 10.52 -7.97
C ALA A 118 14.61 11.28 -8.08
N THR A 119 15.55 11.06 -7.15
CA THR A 119 16.88 11.70 -7.17
C THR A 119 17.70 11.26 -8.37
N ASP A 120 17.68 9.96 -8.72
CA ASP A 120 18.38 9.45 -9.90
C ASP A 120 17.79 9.99 -11.21
N THR A 121 16.48 10.25 -11.23
CA THR A 121 15.79 10.89 -12.37
C THR A 121 16.26 12.34 -12.57
N ILE A 122 16.54 13.09 -11.49
CA ILE A 122 17.04 14.47 -11.57
C ILE A 122 18.52 14.52 -12.01
N ARG A 123 19.30 13.47 -11.73
CA ARG A 123 20.74 13.42 -12.03
C ARG A 123 21.05 13.00 -13.48
N LYS A 124 20.08 12.44 -14.20
CA LYS A 124 20.17 12.14 -15.64
C LYS A 124 19.78 13.34 -16.48
#